data_AF-S4M8C4-F1
#
_entry.id   AF-S4M8C4-F1
#
_cell.length_a   1.000
_cell.length_b   1.000
_cell.length_c   1.000
_cell.angle_alpha   90.00
_cell.angle_beta   90.00
_cell.angle_gamma   90.00
#
_symmetry.space_group_name_H-M   'P 1'
#
loop_
_entity.id
_entity.type
_entity.pdbx_description
1 polymer ?
#
loop_
_entity_poly.entity_id
_entity_poly.type
_entity_poly.pdbx_seq_one_letter_code
_entity_poly.pdbx_strand_id
1 'polypeptide(L)'
;METAEFLQALETEGRLLAAAAEEAGTDAKVPTCPEWHVRDLLRHTGAVHRWAASYITGGYTERRPLGDAPDLDGARLVAWYRDSHRHLVDTLAGASPDVECWFFLPAPSPLAFWTRRQAHETAVHRVDAESARGAGITAVTPDFATDGIDELLRGFHARSRSRVRTPEPRVLRVRTDDTGAVWTVRLSSEPPVSTPGASGNAECELSGPAGQLYLALWNRAPLPSVTGDRALAELWRETSGI
;
A
#
# COMPACT_ATOMS: atom_id res chain seq x y z
N MET A 1 -0.93 -11.51 10.47
CA MET A 1 0.14 -10.70 11.08
C MET A 1 -0.43 -9.90 12.21
N GLU A 2 0.32 -9.78 13.30
CA GLU A 2 -0.06 -9.03 14.50
C GLU A 2 0.38 -7.55 14.39
N THR A 3 -0.24 -6.67 15.18
CA THR A 3 0.08 -5.23 15.19
C THR A 3 1.57 -4.95 15.41
N ALA A 4 2.24 -5.74 16.28
CA ALA A 4 3.66 -5.59 16.54
C ALA A 4 4.54 -5.90 15.31
N GLU A 5 4.15 -6.88 14.49
CA GLU A 5 4.86 -7.24 13.25
C GLU A 5 4.71 -6.14 12.20
N PHE A 6 3.51 -5.55 12.07
CA PHE A 6 3.30 -4.39 11.20
C PHE A 6 4.08 -3.16 11.67
N LEU A 7 4.22 -2.95 12.97
CA LEU A 7 5.02 -1.84 13.51
C LEU A 7 6.50 -2.01 13.17
N GLN A 8 7.05 -3.22 13.31
CA GLN A 8 8.43 -3.54 12.90
C GLN A 8 8.63 -3.38 11.39
N ALA A 9 7.64 -3.79 10.58
CA ALA A 9 7.65 -3.56 9.15
C ALA A 9 7.66 -2.06 8.85
N LEU A 10 6.75 -1.27 9.42
CA LEU A 10 6.71 0.18 9.26
C LEU A 10 8.07 0.84 9.59
N GLU A 11 8.69 0.44 10.71
CA GLU A 11 10.00 0.93 11.12
C GLU A 11 11.08 0.62 10.07
N THR A 12 11.11 -0.61 9.57
CA THR A 12 12.09 -1.07 8.57
C THR A 12 11.88 -0.39 7.22
N GLU A 13 10.65 -0.41 6.72
CA GLU A 13 10.28 0.11 5.40
C GLU A 13 10.54 1.62 5.32
N GLY A 14 10.26 2.39 6.38
CA GLY A 14 10.52 3.84 6.37
C GLY A 14 12.00 4.20 6.41
N ARG A 15 12.84 3.38 7.08
CA ARG A 15 14.30 3.56 7.02
C ARG A 15 14.85 3.27 5.64
N LEU A 16 14.37 2.20 4.99
CA LEU A 16 14.76 1.86 3.62
C LEU A 16 14.31 2.93 2.62
N LEU A 17 13.09 3.47 2.77
CA LEU A 17 12.59 4.57 1.94
C LEU A 17 13.52 5.78 2.04
N ALA A 18 13.83 6.23 3.26
CA ALA A 18 14.70 7.39 3.47
C ALA A 18 16.10 7.19 2.87
N ALA A 19 16.69 5.99 3.04
CA ALA A 19 18.00 5.67 2.47
C ALA A 19 17.95 5.68 0.93
N ALA A 20 16.95 5.04 0.32
CA ALA A 20 16.79 5.02 -1.13
C ALA A 20 16.56 6.42 -1.71
N ALA A 21 15.76 7.25 -1.04
CA ALA A 21 15.51 8.64 -1.45
C ALA A 21 16.76 9.52 -1.35
N GLU A 22 17.57 9.33 -0.30
CA GLU A 22 18.84 10.04 -0.12
C GLU A 22 19.86 9.65 -1.19
N GLU A 23 19.96 8.35 -1.52
CA GLU A 23 20.83 7.84 -2.58
C GLU A 23 20.38 8.28 -3.98
N ALA A 24 19.08 8.29 -4.27
CA ALA A 24 18.54 8.75 -5.55
C ALA A 24 18.71 10.27 -5.76
N GLY A 25 18.62 11.04 -4.68
CA GLY A 25 18.56 12.50 -4.72
C GLY A 25 17.13 13.02 -4.97
N THR A 26 16.79 14.18 -4.40
CA THR A 26 15.41 14.69 -4.39
C THR A 26 14.87 15.12 -5.76
N ASP A 27 15.76 15.38 -6.72
CA ASP A 27 15.46 15.68 -8.13
C ASP A 27 15.23 14.44 -9.00
N ALA A 28 15.49 13.22 -8.50
CA ALA A 28 15.30 12.03 -9.30
C ALA A 28 13.81 11.81 -9.61
N LYS A 29 13.51 11.43 -10.86
CA LYS A 29 12.17 11.01 -11.28
C LYS A 29 11.83 9.67 -10.64
N VAL A 30 10.55 9.48 -10.32
CA VAL A 30 10.01 8.23 -9.78
C VAL A 30 9.34 7.44 -10.93
N PRO A 31 9.95 6.37 -11.47
CA PRO A 31 9.41 5.66 -12.63
C PRO A 31 8.00 5.08 -12.41
N THR A 32 7.70 4.64 -11.19
CA THR A 32 6.38 4.08 -10.80
C THR A 32 5.32 5.15 -10.54
N CYS A 33 5.72 6.42 -10.42
CA CYS A 33 4.84 7.58 -10.28
C CYS A 33 5.36 8.70 -11.19
N PRO A 34 5.13 8.63 -12.52
CA PRO A 34 5.84 9.45 -13.52
C PRO A 34 5.77 10.97 -13.32
N GLU A 35 4.70 11.44 -12.68
CA GLU A 35 4.48 12.86 -12.37
C GLU A 35 5.33 13.35 -11.18
N TRP A 36 5.92 12.44 -10.40
CA TRP A 36 6.62 12.75 -9.16
C TRP A 36 8.14 12.72 -9.33
N HIS A 37 8.79 13.59 -8.57
CA HIS A 37 10.17 13.43 -8.17
C HIS A 37 10.24 12.88 -6.75
N VAL A 38 11.43 12.46 -6.32
CA VAL A 38 11.66 11.97 -4.95
C VAL A 38 11.27 13.02 -3.90
N ARG A 39 11.43 14.32 -4.16
CA ARG A 39 10.90 15.37 -3.26
C ARG A 39 9.39 15.30 -3.03
N ASP A 40 8.63 14.99 -4.08
CA ASP A 40 7.17 14.93 -4.02
C ASP A 40 6.74 13.70 -3.22
N LEU A 41 7.43 12.58 -3.45
CA LEU A 41 7.28 11.36 -2.66
C LEU A 41 7.55 11.60 -1.16
N LEU A 42 8.69 12.21 -0.81
CA LEU A 42 9.03 12.48 0.59
C LEU A 42 8.03 13.43 1.27
N ARG A 43 7.58 14.48 0.56
CA ARG A 43 6.56 15.42 1.05
C ARG A 43 5.24 14.71 1.31
N HIS A 44 4.75 13.93 0.35
CA HIS A 44 3.52 13.15 0.47
C HIS A 44 3.61 12.18 1.65
N THR A 45 4.61 11.30 1.66
CA THR A 45 4.68 10.24 2.68
C THR A 45 4.90 10.83 4.08
N GLY A 46 5.73 11.86 4.22
CA GLY A 46 5.92 12.53 5.52
C GLY A 46 4.65 13.23 6.02
N ALA A 47 3.86 13.83 5.11
CA ALA A 47 2.58 14.43 5.46
C ALA A 47 1.56 13.36 5.87
N VAL A 48 1.52 12.22 5.17
CA VAL A 48 0.68 11.07 5.51
C VAL A 48 1.05 10.50 6.88
N HIS A 49 2.35 10.38 7.20
CA HIS A 49 2.80 9.93 8.52
C HIS A 49 2.31 10.86 9.64
N ARG A 50 2.46 12.17 9.48
CA ARG A 50 1.97 13.15 10.47
C ARG A 50 0.45 13.15 10.57
N TRP A 51 -0.26 12.98 9.47
CA TRP A 51 -1.71 12.92 9.43
C TRP A 51 -2.24 11.67 10.14
N ALA A 52 -1.67 10.49 9.88
CA ALA A 52 -2.00 9.26 10.59
C ALA A 52 -1.73 9.37 12.09
N ALA A 53 -0.54 9.88 12.48
CA ALA A 53 -0.19 10.11 13.88
C ALA A 53 -1.20 11.04 14.59
N SER A 54 -1.68 12.07 13.89
CA SER A 54 -2.63 13.04 14.46
C SER A 54 -3.97 12.42 14.88
N TYR A 55 -4.44 11.34 14.24
CA TYR A 55 -5.65 10.64 14.68
C TYR A 55 -5.44 9.92 16.00
N ILE A 56 -4.28 9.28 16.15
CA ILE A 56 -3.92 8.54 17.36
C ILE A 56 -3.70 9.50 18.54
N THR A 57 -2.95 10.59 18.32
CA THR A 57 -2.69 11.57 19.39
C THR A 57 -3.88 12.46 19.70
N GLY A 58 -4.69 12.79 18.68
CA GLY A 58 -5.78 13.75 18.79
C GLY A 58 -7.15 13.14 19.04
N GLY A 59 -7.31 11.83 18.88
CA GLY A 59 -8.60 11.13 19.05
C GLY A 59 -9.69 11.61 18.08
N TYR A 60 -9.32 12.12 16.90
CA TYR A 60 -10.29 12.66 15.95
C TYR A 60 -11.16 11.54 15.39
N THR A 61 -12.48 11.63 15.57
CA THR A 61 -13.45 10.62 15.12
C THR A 61 -14.00 10.85 13.72
N GLU A 62 -13.65 11.98 13.10
CA GLU A 62 -14.03 12.34 11.73
C GLU A 62 -12.81 12.55 10.84
N ARG A 63 -12.99 12.34 9.53
CA ARG A 63 -11.93 12.54 8.54
C ARG A 63 -11.47 14.00 8.53
N ARG A 64 -10.17 14.21 8.71
CA ARG A 64 -9.47 15.49 8.55
C ARG A 64 -8.77 15.57 7.20
N PRO A 65 -8.64 16.76 6.60
CA PRO A 65 -7.81 16.94 5.41
C PRO A 65 -6.35 16.60 5.71
N LEU A 66 -5.61 16.19 4.68
CA LEU A 66 -4.16 16.04 4.75
C LEU A 66 -3.55 17.43 4.96
N GLY A 67 -2.59 17.55 5.88
CA GLY A 67 -1.87 18.80 6.10
C GLY A 67 -0.80 19.04 5.04
N ASP A 68 -0.37 20.30 4.90
CA ASP A 68 0.69 20.66 3.97
C ASP A 68 2.06 20.15 4.46
N ALA A 69 2.86 19.63 3.52
CA ALA A 69 4.27 19.39 3.76
C ALA A 69 5.02 20.74 3.81
N PRO A 70 6.10 20.85 4.60
CA PRO A 70 6.87 22.09 4.67
C PRO A 70 7.59 22.35 3.35
N ASP A 71 7.86 23.62 3.08
CA ASP A 71 8.69 24.05 1.95
C ASP A 71 10.18 23.80 2.25
N LEU A 72 10.56 22.52 2.18
CA LEU A 72 11.92 22.01 2.33
C LEU A 72 12.32 21.21 1.09
N ASP A 73 13.64 21.11 0.86
CA ASP A 73 14.23 20.27 -0.18
C ASP A 73 15.59 19.70 0.26
N GLY A 74 16.14 18.80 -0.55
CA GLY A 74 17.43 18.15 -0.35
C GLY A 74 17.52 17.44 1.00
N ALA A 75 18.69 17.53 1.64
CA ALA A 75 18.94 16.89 2.93
C ALA A 75 17.97 17.33 4.04
N ARG A 76 17.46 18.58 4.00
CA ARG A 76 16.49 19.07 4.99
C ARG A 76 15.14 18.38 4.85
N LEU A 77 14.71 18.09 3.61
CA LEU A 77 13.49 17.34 3.36
C LEU A 77 13.62 15.88 3.78
N VAL A 78 14.76 15.24 3.48
CA VAL A 78 15.05 13.86 3.94
C VAL A 78 15.02 13.79 5.47
N ALA A 79 15.65 14.75 6.16
CA ALA A 79 15.62 14.82 7.62
C ALA A 79 14.19 14.99 8.16
N TRP A 80 13.39 15.87 7.56
CA TRP A 80 11.98 16.04 7.94
C TRP A 80 11.14 14.78 7.72
N TYR A 81 11.37 14.03 6.65
CA TYR A 81 10.73 12.74 6.43
C TYR A 81 11.12 11.74 7.54
N ARG A 82 12.42 11.60 7.84
CA ARG A 82 12.91 10.71 8.92
C ARG A 82 12.29 11.06 10.28
N ASP A 83 12.13 12.35 10.57
CA ASP A 83 11.46 12.82 11.78
C ASP A 83 9.96 12.49 11.79
N SER A 84 9.29 12.64 10.66
CA SER A 84 7.86 12.32 10.50
C SER A 84 7.61 10.82 10.65
N HIS A 85 8.47 9.99 10.06
CA HIS A 85 8.44 8.53 10.21
C HIS A 85 8.66 8.09 11.65
N ARG A 86 9.72 8.60 12.31
CA ARG A 86 9.99 8.31 13.73
C ARG A 86 8.80 8.71 14.61
N HIS A 87 8.25 9.90 14.40
CA HIS A 87 7.08 10.37 15.15
C HIS A 87 5.88 9.42 15.03
N LEU A 88 5.59 8.93 13.82
CA LEU A 88 4.52 7.97 13.59
C LEU A 88 4.80 6.64 14.32
N VAL A 89 6.00 6.09 14.18
CA VAL A 89 6.40 4.83 14.84
C VAL A 89 6.25 4.95 16.34
N ASP A 90 6.81 6.00 16.95
CA ASP A 90 6.73 6.24 18.39
C ASP A 90 5.27 6.42 18.86
N THR A 91 4.46 7.11 18.06
CA THR A 91 3.03 7.34 18.36
C THR A 91 2.26 6.03 18.36
N LEU A 92 2.44 5.18 17.35
CA LEU A 92 1.75 3.88 17.27
C LEU A 92 2.26 2.91 18.33
N ALA A 93 3.56 2.91 18.62
CA ALA A 93 4.17 2.08 19.66
C ALA A 93 3.67 2.44 21.07
N GLY A 94 3.46 3.73 21.33
CA GLY A 94 3.02 4.25 22.63
C GLY A 94 1.51 4.42 22.78
N ALA A 95 0.72 4.11 21.75
CA ALA A 95 -0.72 4.30 21.77
C ALA A 95 -1.41 3.32 22.75
N SER A 96 -2.49 3.79 23.38
CA SER A 96 -3.40 2.90 24.11
C SER A 96 -4.05 1.91 23.12
N PRO A 97 -4.19 0.62 23.47
CA PRO A 97 -4.98 -0.33 22.67
C PRO A 97 -6.45 0.09 22.54
N ASP A 98 -6.95 0.91 23.48
CA ASP A 98 -8.32 1.42 23.54
C ASP A 98 -8.47 2.80 22.87
N VAL A 99 -7.50 3.24 22.06
CA VAL A 99 -7.60 4.53 21.36
C VAL A 99 -8.78 4.51 20.38
N GLU A 100 -9.65 5.51 20.52
CA GLU A 100 -10.78 5.73 19.63
C GLU A 100 -10.45 6.90 18.68
N CYS A 101 -10.39 6.61 17.38
CA CYS A 101 -10.22 7.61 16.34
C CYS A 101 -10.76 7.10 15.01
N TRP A 102 -10.84 7.99 14.04
CA TRP A 102 -11.31 7.69 12.70
C TRP A 102 -10.39 6.72 11.97
N PHE A 103 -10.99 5.77 11.25
CA PHE A 103 -10.34 4.89 10.27
C PHE A 103 -11.36 4.50 9.18
N PHE A 104 -10.91 3.93 8.06
CA PHE A 104 -11.76 3.84 6.86
C PHE A 104 -11.76 2.50 6.13
N LEU A 105 -11.04 1.48 6.60
CA LEU A 105 -11.17 0.10 6.13
C LEU A 105 -11.52 -0.81 7.32
N PRO A 106 -12.09 -2.01 7.07
CA PRO A 106 -12.34 -2.97 8.13
C PRO A 106 -11.07 -3.31 8.92
N ALA A 107 -11.14 -3.18 10.24
CA ALA A 107 -10.07 -3.50 11.18
C ALA A 107 -10.68 -3.73 12.57
N PRO A 108 -10.00 -4.49 13.46
CA PRO A 108 -10.51 -4.76 14.80
C PRO A 108 -10.44 -3.54 15.75
N SER A 109 -9.54 -2.59 15.48
CA SER A 109 -9.42 -1.34 16.23
C SER A 109 -8.74 -0.25 15.38
N PRO A 110 -8.85 1.04 15.76
CA PRO A 110 -8.14 2.11 15.09
C PRO A 110 -6.62 1.93 15.12
N LEU A 111 -6.06 1.44 16.23
CA LEU A 111 -4.62 1.18 16.36
C LEU A 111 -4.15 0.11 15.38
N ALA A 112 -4.88 -1.00 15.29
CA ALA A 112 -4.57 -2.08 14.34
C ALA A 112 -4.67 -1.58 12.88
N PHE A 113 -5.69 -0.78 12.58
CA PHE A 113 -5.84 -0.17 11.27
C PHE A 113 -4.67 0.72 10.88
N TRP A 114 -4.36 1.73 11.70
CA TRP A 114 -3.34 2.73 11.35
C TRP A 114 -1.96 2.10 11.26
N THR A 115 -1.64 1.13 12.12
CA THR A 115 -0.37 0.41 12.08
C THR A 115 -0.23 -0.39 10.78
N ARG A 116 -1.24 -1.21 10.44
CA ARG A 116 -1.27 -1.99 9.19
C ARG A 116 -1.20 -1.11 7.95
N ARG A 117 -2.09 -0.11 7.86
CA ARG A 117 -2.19 0.78 6.71
C ARG A 117 -0.90 1.55 6.48
N GLN A 118 -0.30 2.10 7.53
CA GLN A 118 0.95 2.85 7.39
C GLN A 118 2.14 1.96 7.04
N ALA A 119 2.17 0.71 7.50
CA ALA A 119 3.19 -0.24 7.07
C ALA A 119 3.11 -0.50 5.55
N HIS A 120 1.93 -0.81 5.00
CA HIS A 120 1.78 -1.02 3.56
C HIS A 120 1.97 0.24 2.72
N GLU A 121 1.52 1.40 3.19
CA GLU A 121 1.76 2.69 2.53
C GLU A 121 3.25 2.95 2.39
N THR A 122 3.98 2.76 3.49
CA THR A 122 5.43 3.01 3.54
C THR A 122 6.18 1.99 2.69
N ALA A 123 5.75 0.72 2.66
CA ALA A 123 6.37 -0.31 1.83
C ALA A 123 6.21 -0.03 0.32
N VAL A 124 5.01 0.39 -0.13
CA VAL A 124 4.78 0.76 -1.54
C VAL A 124 5.62 1.98 -1.91
N HIS A 125 5.67 3.00 -1.05
CA HIS A 125 6.45 4.21 -1.30
C HIS A 125 7.97 4.01 -1.15
N ARG A 126 8.42 3.02 -0.37
CA ARG A 126 9.81 2.56 -0.42
C ARG A 126 10.15 2.05 -1.81
N VAL A 127 9.29 1.22 -2.40
CA VAL A 127 9.51 0.71 -3.77
C VAL A 127 9.56 1.86 -4.78
N ASP A 128 8.71 2.87 -4.60
CA ASP A 128 8.76 4.09 -5.42
C ASP A 128 10.14 4.78 -5.28
N ALA A 129 10.67 4.96 -4.05
CA ALA A 129 11.99 5.54 -3.82
C ALA A 129 13.14 4.68 -4.38
N GLU A 130 13.12 3.37 -4.18
CA GLU A 130 14.12 2.44 -4.71
C GLU A 130 14.12 2.39 -6.23
N SER A 131 12.95 2.52 -6.86
CA SER A 131 12.84 2.59 -8.31
C SER A 131 13.50 3.84 -8.88
N ALA A 132 13.39 4.99 -8.18
CA ALA A 132 14.04 6.24 -8.57
C ALA A 132 15.57 6.16 -8.47
N ARG A 133 16.08 5.37 -7.52
CA ARG A 133 17.52 5.10 -7.35
C ARG A 133 18.12 4.27 -8.49
N GLY A 134 17.30 3.53 -9.23
CA GLY A 134 17.75 2.69 -10.35
C GLY A 134 18.50 1.41 -9.94
N ALA A 135 18.42 1.03 -8.66
CA ALA A 135 18.95 -0.23 -8.15
C ALA A 135 17.83 -1.24 -7.92
N GLY A 136 18.18 -2.47 -7.56
CA GLY A 136 17.20 -3.52 -7.28
C GLY A 136 16.22 -3.14 -6.17
N ILE A 137 15.00 -3.65 -6.27
CA ILE A 137 13.95 -3.49 -5.26
C ILE A 137 14.19 -4.49 -4.12
N THR A 138 14.19 -4.01 -2.87
CA THR A 138 14.26 -4.89 -1.70
C THR A 138 13.00 -5.76 -1.63
N ALA A 139 13.20 -7.06 -1.48
CA ALA A 139 12.10 -8.03 -1.50
C ALA A 139 11.15 -7.83 -0.31
N VAL A 140 9.85 -7.87 -0.58
CA VAL A 140 8.80 -7.89 0.45
C VAL A 140 8.59 -9.34 0.89
N THR A 141 8.56 -9.58 2.19
CA THR A 141 8.35 -10.94 2.73
C THR A 141 6.99 -11.51 2.30
N PRO A 142 6.88 -12.83 2.04
CA PRO A 142 5.63 -13.43 1.55
C PRO A 142 4.40 -13.18 2.42
N ASP A 143 4.55 -13.22 3.75
CA ASP A 143 3.42 -13.02 4.68
C ASP A 143 2.90 -11.56 4.65
N PHE A 144 3.81 -10.58 4.69
CA PHE A 144 3.46 -9.16 4.55
C PHE A 144 2.84 -8.87 3.19
N ALA A 145 3.39 -9.44 2.11
CA ALA A 145 2.83 -9.26 0.78
C ALA A 145 1.43 -9.87 0.66
N THR A 146 1.23 -11.07 1.22
CA THR A 146 -0.09 -11.74 1.27
C THR A 146 -1.13 -10.89 2.00
N ASP A 147 -0.76 -10.31 3.15
CA ASP A 147 -1.65 -9.41 3.89
C ASP A 147 -1.97 -8.12 3.11
N GLY A 148 -0.96 -7.53 2.46
CA GLY A 148 -1.13 -6.32 1.67
C GLY A 148 -1.97 -6.51 0.41
N ILE A 149 -1.92 -7.71 -0.20
CA ILE A 149 -2.85 -8.11 -1.27
C ILE A 149 -4.27 -8.17 -0.72
N ASP A 150 -4.44 -8.79 0.44
CA ASP A 150 -5.75 -8.91 1.08
C ASP A 150 -6.38 -7.54 1.39
N GLU A 151 -5.60 -6.62 1.95
CA GLU A 151 -6.03 -5.25 2.24
C GLU A 151 -6.45 -4.48 0.98
N LEU A 152 -5.68 -4.63 -0.10
CA LEU A 152 -5.97 -4.01 -1.38
C LEU A 152 -7.29 -4.54 -1.96
N LEU A 153 -7.44 -5.86 -2.03
CA LEU A 153 -8.58 -6.52 -2.66
C LEU A 153 -9.88 -6.38 -1.86
N ARG A 154 -9.82 -6.51 -0.53
CA ARG A 154 -11.01 -6.51 0.36
C ARG A 154 -11.25 -5.17 1.05
N GLY A 155 -10.24 -4.30 1.12
CA GLY A 155 -10.34 -2.97 1.71
C GLY A 155 -10.55 -1.89 0.66
N PHE A 156 -9.52 -1.60 -0.14
CA PHE A 156 -9.58 -0.49 -1.09
C PHE A 156 -10.53 -0.75 -2.24
N HIS A 157 -10.40 -1.91 -2.90
CA HIS A 157 -11.21 -2.18 -4.08
C HIS A 157 -12.67 -2.43 -3.74
N ALA A 158 -13.00 -2.97 -2.57
CA ALA A 158 -14.38 -3.19 -2.13
C ALA A 158 -15.23 -1.91 -1.96
N ARG A 159 -14.63 -0.73 -2.08
CA ARG A 159 -15.32 0.56 -1.91
C ARG A 159 -15.91 1.07 -3.22
N SER A 160 -16.94 1.89 -3.11
CA SER A 160 -17.60 2.56 -4.24
C SER A 160 -16.66 3.35 -5.16
N ARG A 161 -15.53 3.84 -4.63
CA ARG A 161 -14.53 4.62 -5.39
C ARG A 161 -13.62 3.78 -6.30
N SER A 162 -13.58 2.46 -6.14
CA SER A 162 -12.79 1.60 -7.01
C SER A 162 -13.24 1.77 -8.47
N ARG A 163 -12.30 1.80 -9.42
CA ARG A 163 -12.64 1.87 -10.86
C ARG A 163 -12.54 0.52 -11.56
N VAL A 164 -12.07 -0.51 -10.86
CA VAL A 164 -11.99 -1.87 -11.39
C VAL A 164 -13.40 -2.42 -11.53
N ARG A 165 -13.97 -2.34 -12.73
CA ARG A 165 -15.38 -2.66 -13.03
C ARG A 165 -15.49 -3.32 -14.39
N THR A 166 -16.49 -4.18 -14.54
CA THR A 166 -16.82 -4.83 -15.82
C THR A 166 -18.30 -4.62 -16.14
N PRO A 167 -18.68 -4.40 -17.41
CA PRO A 167 -20.11 -4.25 -17.77
C PRO A 167 -20.94 -5.50 -17.44
N GLU A 168 -20.35 -6.68 -17.65
CA GLU A 168 -20.95 -7.97 -17.32
C GLU A 168 -20.23 -8.62 -16.13
N PRO A 169 -20.88 -9.50 -15.35
CA PRO A 169 -20.25 -10.22 -14.26
C PRO A 169 -19.05 -11.05 -14.73
N ARG A 170 -17.90 -10.85 -14.09
CA ARG A 170 -16.65 -11.58 -14.36
C ARG A 170 -15.97 -11.99 -13.06
N VAL A 171 -15.12 -13.01 -13.13
CA VAL A 171 -14.37 -13.56 -12.01
C VAL A 171 -12.88 -13.56 -12.32
N LEU A 172 -12.14 -12.78 -11.53
CA LEU A 172 -10.69 -12.75 -11.50
C LEU A 172 -10.20 -13.55 -10.29
N ARG A 173 -9.20 -14.42 -10.48
CA ARG A 173 -8.50 -15.08 -9.39
C ARG A 173 -7.12 -14.49 -9.18
N VAL A 174 -6.72 -14.36 -7.92
CA VAL A 174 -5.36 -14.03 -7.51
C VAL A 174 -4.84 -15.18 -6.67
N ARG A 175 -3.67 -15.74 -7.00
CA ARG A 175 -3.05 -16.87 -6.30
C ARG A 175 -1.57 -16.63 -6.05
N THR A 176 -1.15 -16.72 -4.81
CA THR A 176 0.28 -16.73 -4.47
C THR A 176 0.84 -18.15 -4.51
N ASP A 177 1.97 -18.36 -5.18
CA ASP A 177 2.57 -19.68 -5.35
C ASP A 177 3.36 -20.14 -4.12
N ASP A 178 3.92 -19.18 -3.37
CA ASP A 178 4.80 -19.39 -2.22
C ASP A 178 4.06 -19.51 -0.88
N THR A 179 2.96 -18.77 -0.69
CA THR A 179 2.11 -18.88 0.52
C THR A 179 0.84 -19.71 0.30
N GLY A 180 0.49 -20.01 -0.97
CA GLY A 180 -0.73 -20.74 -1.33
C GLY A 180 -2.03 -19.97 -1.09
N ALA A 181 -1.98 -18.69 -0.71
CA ALA A 181 -3.15 -17.85 -0.56
C ALA A 181 -3.87 -17.65 -1.91
N VAL A 182 -5.21 -17.57 -1.84
CA VAL A 182 -6.07 -17.40 -3.00
C VAL A 182 -7.16 -16.41 -2.67
N TRP A 183 -7.48 -15.52 -3.61
CA TRP A 183 -8.66 -14.67 -3.58
C TRP A 183 -9.45 -14.83 -4.86
N THR A 184 -10.78 -14.87 -4.71
CA THR A 184 -11.73 -14.77 -5.83
C THR A 184 -12.32 -13.38 -5.81
N VAL A 185 -12.13 -12.63 -6.90
CA VAL A 185 -12.61 -11.26 -7.08
C VAL A 185 -13.73 -11.28 -8.11
N ARG A 186 -14.95 -10.98 -7.66
CA ARG A 186 -16.13 -10.83 -8.53
C ARG A 186 -16.23 -9.38 -8.98
N LEU A 187 -16.18 -9.17 -10.28
CA LEU A 187 -16.26 -7.88 -10.94
C LEU A 187 -17.63 -7.73 -11.61
N SER A 188 -18.19 -6.53 -11.54
CA SER A 188 -19.41 -6.13 -12.23
C SER A 188 -19.44 -4.60 -12.37
N SER A 189 -20.60 -4.02 -12.67
CA SER A 189 -20.82 -2.58 -12.58
C SER A 189 -20.74 -2.05 -11.15
N GLU A 190 -20.93 -2.92 -10.15
CA GLU A 190 -20.83 -2.63 -8.73
C GLU A 190 -19.39 -2.82 -8.20
N PRO A 191 -19.06 -2.31 -7.00
CA PRO A 191 -17.77 -2.56 -6.37
C PRO A 191 -17.35 -4.03 -6.36
N PRO A 192 -16.07 -4.35 -6.61
CA PRO A 192 -15.56 -5.70 -6.61
C PRO A 192 -15.83 -6.33 -5.25
N VAL A 193 -16.27 -7.57 -5.29
CA VAL A 193 -16.45 -8.39 -4.08
C VAL A 193 -15.35 -9.44 -4.07
N SER A 194 -14.45 -9.33 -3.10
CA SER A 194 -13.30 -10.20 -2.95
C SER A 194 -13.48 -11.14 -1.76
N THR A 195 -13.36 -12.44 -1.99
CA THR A 195 -13.46 -13.47 -0.94
C THR A 195 -12.20 -14.32 -0.90
N PRO A 196 -11.69 -14.69 0.29
CA PRO A 196 -10.62 -15.68 0.41
C PRO A 196 -11.03 -17.04 -0.17
N GLY A 197 -10.06 -17.76 -0.72
CA GLY A 197 -10.24 -19.07 -1.33
C GLY A 197 -10.67 -19.02 -2.80
N ALA A 198 -10.58 -20.18 -3.45
CA ALA A 198 -11.08 -20.38 -4.80
C ALA A 198 -12.59 -20.64 -4.76
N SER A 199 -13.37 -19.81 -5.44
CA SER A 199 -14.82 -19.98 -5.59
C SER A 199 -15.22 -19.83 -7.05
N GLY A 200 -15.99 -20.80 -7.55
CA GLY A 200 -16.45 -20.81 -8.94
C GLY A 200 -15.31 -20.95 -9.97
N ASN A 201 -15.68 -20.83 -11.24
CA ASN A 201 -14.72 -20.74 -12.34
C ASN A 201 -14.27 -19.28 -12.47
N ALA A 202 -12.97 -19.07 -12.65
CA ALA A 202 -12.40 -17.75 -12.93
C ALA A 202 -12.08 -17.67 -14.42
N GLU A 203 -12.43 -16.55 -15.06
CA GLU A 203 -12.06 -16.35 -16.47
C GLU A 203 -10.62 -15.87 -16.62
N CYS A 204 -10.03 -15.30 -15.56
CA CYS A 204 -8.63 -14.87 -15.53
C CYS A 204 -8.02 -15.23 -14.17
N GLU A 205 -6.75 -15.67 -14.16
CA GLU A 205 -5.99 -15.92 -12.95
C GLU A 205 -4.62 -15.23 -13.02
N LEU A 206 -4.34 -14.39 -12.03
CA LEU A 206 -3.05 -13.77 -11.77
C LEU A 206 -2.32 -14.62 -10.72
N SER A 207 -1.15 -15.15 -11.05
CA SER A 207 -0.39 -16.01 -10.15
C SER A 207 1.10 -15.67 -10.10
N GLY A 208 1.76 -16.02 -9.01
CA GLY A 208 3.19 -15.78 -8.79
C GLY A 208 3.57 -15.70 -7.32
N PRO A 209 4.84 -15.43 -6.99
CA PRO A 209 5.27 -15.18 -5.62
C PRO A 209 4.52 -13.99 -5.01
N ALA A 210 4.14 -14.07 -3.73
CA ALA A 210 3.33 -13.05 -3.06
C ALA A 210 3.93 -11.65 -3.17
N GLY A 211 5.24 -11.51 -2.97
CA GLY A 211 5.95 -10.23 -3.10
C GLY A 211 5.82 -9.61 -4.50
N GLN A 212 5.90 -10.42 -5.56
CA GLN A 212 5.76 -9.92 -6.94
C GLN A 212 4.32 -9.53 -7.26
N LEU A 213 3.35 -10.36 -6.86
CA LEU A 213 1.93 -10.06 -7.04
C LEU A 213 1.50 -8.82 -6.27
N TYR A 214 1.98 -8.64 -5.04
CA TYR A 214 1.71 -7.45 -4.23
C TYR A 214 2.13 -6.17 -4.98
N LEU A 215 3.38 -6.12 -5.46
CA LEU A 215 3.86 -4.96 -6.23
C LEU A 215 3.10 -4.78 -7.56
N ALA A 216 2.77 -5.88 -8.24
CA ALA A 216 2.07 -5.81 -9.51
C ALA A 216 0.62 -5.33 -9.37
N LEU A 217 -0.08 -5.76 -8.33
CA LEU A 217 -1.46 -5.34 -8.05
C LEU A 217 -1.53 -3.87 -7.60
N TRP A 218 -0.50 -3.38 -6.92
CA TRP A 218 -0.31 -1.95 -6.65
C TRP A 218 0.22 -1.16 -7.86
N ASN A 219 0.37 -1.75 -9.04
CA ASN A 219 0.91 -1.11 -10.26
C ASN A 219 2.39 -0.69 -10.24
N ARG A 220 3.20 -1.25 -9.33
CA ARG A 220 4.65 -0.94 -9.20
C ARG A 220 5.57 -1.92 -9.94
N ALA A 221 5.05 -3.07 -10.37
CA ALA A 221 5.80 -4.08 -11.14
C ALA A 221 4.92 -4.72 -12.24
N PRO A 222 5.48 -5.36 -13.28
CA PRO A 222 4.71 -6.16 -14.22
C PRO A 222 3.98 -7.34 -13.53
N LEU A 223 2.87 -7.80 -14.12
CA LEU A 223 2.19 -9.01 -13.65
C LEU A 223 3.09 -10.25 -13.90
N PRO A 224 3.31 -11.11 -12.89
CA PRO A 224 4.22 -12.25 -13.01
C PRO A 224 3.68 -13.34 -13.96
N SER A 225 2.50 -13.90 -13.68
CA SER A 225 1.83 -14.87 -14.54
C SER A 225 0.35 -14.52 -14.70
N VAL A 226 -0.16 -14.69 -15.92
CA VAL A 226 -1.55 -14.46 -16.29
C VAL A 226 -2.03 -15.62 -17.14
N THR A 227 -3.13 -16.25 -16.73
CA THR A 227 -3.82 -17.30 -17.49
C THR A 227 -5.29 -16.94 -17.70
N GLY A 228 -5.91 -17.49 -18.76
CA GLY A 228 -7.28 -17.14 -19.15
C GLY A 228 -7.37 -15.84 -19.96
N ASP A 229 -8.43 -15.07 -19.75
CA ASP A 229 -8.70 -13.82 -20.45
C ASP A 229 -7.79 -12.69 -19.96
N ARG A 230 -6.82 -12.30 -20.82
CA ARG A 230 -5.86 -11.24 -20.52
C ARG A 230 -6.49 -9.85 -20.45
N ALA A 231 -7.65 -9.63 -21.05
CA ALA A 231 -8.33 -8.33 -20.98
C ALA A 231 -8.71 -7.96 -19.54
N LEU A 232 -8.98 -8.94 -18.68
CA LEU A 232 -9.21 -8.70 -17.24
C LEU A 232 -7.94 -8.28 -16.49
N ALA A 233 -6.79 -8.82 -16.87
CA ALA A 233 -5.51 -8.44 -16.30
C ALA A 233 -5.10 -7.02 -16.73
N GLU A 234 -5.34 -6.67 -18.00
CA GLU A 234 -5.13 -5.32 -18.54
C GLU A 234 -6.07 -4.31 -17.88
N LEU A 235 -7.35 -4.64 -17.74
CA LEU A 235 -8.32 -3.83 -16.99
C LEU A 235 -7.82 -3.53 -15.57
N TRP A 236 -7.30 -4.54 -14.86
CA TRP A 236 -6.71 -4.31 -13.53
C TRP A 236 -5.59 -3.28 -13.61
N ARG A 237 -4.62 -3.46 -14.52
CA ARG A 237 -3.48 -2.55 -14.69
C ARG A 237 -3.88 -1.11 -14.98
N GLU A 238 -4.94 -0.90 -15.74
CA GLU A 238 -5.39 0.43 -16.14
C GLU A 238 -6.22 1.13 -15.06
N THR A 239 -7.00 0.37 -14.28
CA THR A 239 -8.06 0.94 -13.43
C THR A 239 -7.83 0.78 -11.93
N SER A 240 -6.88 -0.06 -11.51
CA SER A 240 -6.63 -0.35 -10.09
C SER A 240 -5.77 0.68 -9.35
N GLY A 241 -5.20 1.67 -10.04
CA GLY A 241 -4.46 2.75 -9.39
C GLY A 241 -5.29 3.46 -8.30
N ILE A 242 -4.71 3.59 -7.11
CA ILE A 242 -5.26 4.24 -5.91
C ILE A 242 -4.51 5.54 -5.64
#